data_AF-A0A367H8I7-F1
#
_entry.id   AF-A0A367H8I7-F1
#
_cell.length_a   1.000
_cell.length_b   1.000
_cell.length_c   1.000
_cell.angle_alpha   90.00
_cell.angle_beta   90.00
_cell.angle_gamma   90.00
#
_symmetry.space_group_name_H-M   'P 1'
#
loop_
_entity.id
_entity.type
_entity.pdbx_description
1 polymer ?
#
loop_
_entity_poly.entity_id
_entity_poly.type
_entity_poly.pdbx_seq_one_letter_code
_entity_poly.pdbx_strand_id
1 'polypeptide(L)'
;MDVLWQLQGEPTHETRERYRADRERLVRQPMIALLNDVADTDPRYEDFSVWHYRTNAWWWQHQSAVIRLGRKIEIALRFSLDGLHIQGAWWYPDPGQVDMFRKAVAGEGGRELAAIVEGVRKKGYEISGDVMKRPPRGYPVDHPRTDLLRHRSLIAARPLGCEQWLHTPEAVDRVLAAAADLDALLMWLVRHVKRAA
;
A
#
# COMPACT_ATOMS: atom_id res chain seq x y z
N MET A 1 16.48 -1.82 16.86
CA MET A 1 16.07 -2.99 16.04
C MET A 1 15.93 -4.27 16.86
N ASP A 2 16.49 -4.33 18.07
CA ASP A 2 16.50 -5.53 18.92
C ASP A 2 15.11 -6.09 19.27
N VAL A 3 14.09 -5.24 19.46
CA VAL A 3 12.76 -5.69 19.91
C VAL A 3 12.04 -6.61 18.92
N LEU A 4 12.13 -6.34 17.61
CA LEU A 4 11.49 -7.20 16.61
C LEU A 4 12.22 -8.53 16.46
N TRP A 5 13.54 -8.54 16.68
CA TRP A 5 14.35 -9.77 16.67
C TRP A 5 13.90 -10.74 17.77
N GLN A 6 13.57 -10.21 18.95
CA GLN A 6 13.04 -11.00 20.07
C GLN A 6 11.61 -11.53 19.85
N LEU A 7 10.92 -11.04 18.83
CA LEU A 7 9.51 -11.37 18.52
C LEU A 7 9.37 -12.23 17.25
N GLN A 8 10.47 -12.70 16.66
CA GLN A 8 10.45 -13.52 15.45
C GLN A 8 9.76 -14.88 15.65
N GLY A 9 9.22 -15.41 14.56
CA GLY A 9 8.61 -16.74 14.53
C GLY A 9 7.28 -16.77 15.29
N GLU A 10 7.16 -17.67 16.26
CA GLU A 10 5.97 -17.85 17.09
C GLU A 10 6.30 -17.51 18.56
N PRO A 11 6.41 -16.21 18.93
CA PRO A 11 6.77 -15.83 20.29
C PRO A 11 5.68 -16.24 21.28
N THR A 12 6.11 -16.82 22.40
CA THR A 12 5.21 -17.20 23.50
C THR A 12 4.43 -15.99 24.03
N HIS A 13 3.30 -16.23 24.69
CA HIS A 13 2.55 -15.15 25.35
C HIS A 13 3.44 -14.35 26.33
N GLU A 14 4.27 -15.04 27.11
CA GLU A 14 5.20 -14.41 28.05
C GLU A 14 6.22 -13.50 27.34
N THR A 15 6.80 -13.97 26.22
CA THR A 15 7.74 -13.18 25.41
C THR A 15 7.07 -11.93 24.87
N ARG A 16 5.84 -12.07 24.34
CA ARG A 16 5.05 -10.96 23.83
C ARG A 16 4.77 -9.93 24.92
N GLU A 17 4.32 -10.35 26.10
CA GLU A 17 4.06 -9.42 27.20
C GLU A 17 5.33 -8.74 27.72
N ARG A 18 6.46 -9.45 27.77
CA ARG A 18 7.76 -8.90 28.17
C ARG A 18 8.21 -7.74 27.28
N TYR A 19 8.13 -7.91 25.96
CA TYR A 19 8.60 -6.90 24.99
C TYR A 19 7.52 -5.92 24.53
N ARG A 20 6.31 -6.02 25.06
CA ARG A 20 5.14 -5.24 24.66
C ARG A 20 5.35 -3.74 24.76
N ALA A 21 5.90 -3.26 25.87
CA ALA A 21 6.13 -1.84 26.09
C ALA A 21 7.17 -1.28 25.11
N ASP A 22 8.25 -2.02 24.89
CA ASP A 22 9.29 -1.63 23.94
C ASP A 22 8.80 -1.68 22.50
N ARG A 23 8.01 -2.69 22.11
CA ARG A 23 7.47 -2.76 20.75
C ARG A 23 6.43 -1.66 20.47
N GLU A 24 5.68 -1.24 21.49
CA GLU A 24 4.84 -0.05 21.38
C GLU A 24 5.72 1.19 21.15
N ARG A 25 6.66 1.45 22.05
CA ARG A 25 7.47 2.67 22.09
C ARG A 25 8.46 2.79 20.92
N LEU A 26 9.06 1.69 20.49
CA LEU A 26 10.15 1.67 19.51
C LEU A 26 9.68 1.34 18.09
N VAL A 27 8.43 0.92 17.90
CA VAL A 27 7.92 0.52 16.56
C VAL A 27 6.61 1.20 16.22
N ARG A 28 5.58 1.07 17.07
CA ARG A 28 4.26 1.67 16.76
C ARG A 28 4.27 3.18 16.87
N GLN A 29 4.78 3.71 17.99
CA GLN A 29 4.79 5.16 18.24
C GLN A 29 5.61 5.93 17.19
N PRO A 30 6.78 5.45 16.73
CA PRO A 30 7.49 6.07 15.61
C PRO A 30 6.71 6.06 14.29
N MET A 31 5.97 4.98 13.98
CA MET A 31 5.09 4.96 12.80
C MET A 31 3.94 5.97 12.92
N ILE A 32 3.41 6.20 14.13
CA ILE A 32 2.41 7.24 14.39
C ILE A 32 3.02 8.63 14.17
N ALA A 33 4.20 8.89 14.74
CA ALA A 33 4.90 10.16 14.56
C ALA A 33 5.18 10.43 13.08
N LEU A 34 5.74 9.44 12.35
CA LEU A 34 5.97 9.53 10.91
C LEU A 34 4.70 9.91 10.13
N LEU A 35 3.55 9.30 10.44
CA LEU A 35 2.30 9.62 9.73
C LEU A 35 1.69 10.96 10.14
N ASN A 36 1.89 11.43 11.37
CA ASN A 36 1.54 12.81 11.73
C ASN A 36 2.37 13.80 10.90
N ASP A 37 3.70 13.61 10.85
CA ASP A 37 4.58 14.51 10.11
C ASP A 37 4.26 14.51 8.60
N VAL A 38 3.91 13.34 8.03
CA VAL A 38 3.42 13.24 6.64
C VAL A 38 2.09 13.98 6.47
N ALA A 39 1.14 13.84 7.39
CA ALA A 39 -0.15 14.53 7.33
C ALA A 39 -0.01 16.06 7.42
N ASP A 40 0.94 16.55 8.21
CA ASP A 40 1.23 18.00 8.34
C ASP A 40 1.72 18.62 7.02
N THR A 41 2.21 17.82 6.07
CA THR A 41 2.70 18.33 4.77
C THR A 41 1.61 18.51 3.72
N ASP A 42 0.54 17.71 3.76
CA ASP A 42 -0.55 17.73 2.78
C ASP A 42 -1.83 17.16 3.41
N PRO A 43 -2.94 17.93 3.44
CA PRO A 43 -4.23 17.48 4.00
C PRO A 43 -4.77 16.17 3.41
N ARG A 44 -4.35 15.79 2.19
CA ARG A 44 -4.72 14.50 1.57
C ARG A 44 -4.26 13.30 2.39
N TYR A 45 -3.28 13.46 3.28
CA TYR A 45 -2.72 12.38 4.09
C TYR A 45 -3.26 12.34 5.53
N GLU A 46 -4.17 13.23 5.92
CA GLU A 46 -4.75 13.30 7.27
C GLU A 46 -5.60 12.07 7.64
N ASP A 47 -6.28 11.45 6.67
CA ASP A 47 -7.10 10.25 6.92
C ASP A 47 -6.24 8.97 6.97
N PHE A 48 -5.51 8.81 8.08
CA PHE A 48 -4.65 7.64 8.29
C PHE A 48 -5.02 6.81 9.52
N SER A 49 -4.46 5.60 9.59
CA SER A 49 -4.56 4.75 10.79
C SER A 49 -3.33 3.87 10.93
N VAL A 50 -2.79 3.81 12.15
CA VAL A 50 -1.71 2.88 12.52
C VAL A 50 -2.31 1.72 13.31
N TRP A 51 -2.17 0.49 12.78
CA TRP A 51 -2.92 -0.66 13.29
C TRP A 51 -2.34 -1.25 14.57
N HIS A 52 -3.19 -1.85 15.39
CA HIS A 52 -2.76 -2.62 16.56
C HIS A 52 -2.20 -3.97 16.14
N TYR A 53 -1.22 -4.44 16.90
CA TYR A 53 -0.46 -5.65 16.58
C TYR A 53 -0.84 -6.85 17.45
N ARG A 54 -1.80 -6.69 18.37
CA ARG A 54 -2.10 -7.66 19.43
C ARG A 54 -3.09 -8.74 19.00
N THR A 55 -2.89 -9.31 17.83
CA THR A 55 -3.79 -10.33 17.26
C THR A 55 -3.06 -11.67 17.19
N ASN A 56 -2.25 -11.90 16.16
CA ASN A 56 -1.45 -13.12 15.99
C ASN A 56 0.04 -12.81 15.89
N ALA A 57 0.90 -13.83 15.93
CA ALA A 57 2.35 -13.69 15.92
C ALA A 57 2.90 -12.84 14.76
N TRP A 58 2.28 -12.93 13.58
CA TRP A 58 2.69 -12.14 12.41
C TRP A 58 2.60 -10.63 12.68
N TRP A 59 1.53 -10.18 13.34
CA TRP A 59 1.34 -8.78 13.70
C TRP A 59 2.32 -8.28 14.75
N TRP A 60 2.83 -9.16 15.63
CA TRP A 60 3.90 -8.78 16.56
C TRP A 60 5.22 -8.45 15.85
N GLN A 61 5.42 -9.00 14.65
CA GLN A 61 6.61 -8.82 13.82
C GLN A 61 6.47 -7.71 12.76
N HIS A 62 5.24 -7.23 12.52
CA HIS A 62 4.94 -6.24 11.48
C HIS A 62 4.15 -5.07 12.07
N GLN A 63 4.56 -3.84 11.73
CA GLN A 63 3.76 -2.65 11.97
C GLN A 63 3.20 -2.14 10.66
N SER A 64 1.88 -2.15 10.53
CA SER A 64 1.19 -1.59 9.37
C SER A 64 0.49 -0.28 9.69
N ALA A 65 0.43 0.57 8.69
CA ALA A 65 -0.38 1.77 8.68
C ALA A 65 -0.96 2.00 7.28
N VAL A 66 -2.07 2.74 7.20
CA VAL A 66 -2.73 3.08 5.95
C VAL A 66 -3.10 4.56 5.94
N ILE A 67 -2.98 5.20 4.78
CA ILE A 67 -3.49 6.53 4.45
C ILE A 67 -4.55 6.33 3.37
N ARG A 68 -5.79 6.74 3.63
CA ARG A 68 -6.93 6.51 2.74
C ARG A 68 -7.12 7.71 1.82
N LEU A 69 -7.00 7.47 0.51
CA LEU A 69 -7.20 8.51 -0.52
C LEU A 69 -8.58 8.40 -1.19
N GLY A 70 -9.21 7.25 -1.05
CA GLY A 70 -10.55 6.99 -1.57
C GLY A 70 -11.06 5.64 -1.10
N ARG A 71 -12.29 5.30 -1.50
CA ARG A 71 -12.91 4.04 -1.08
C ARG A 71 -12.16 2.86 -1.68
N LYS A 72 -11.54 2.05 -0.82
CA LYS A 72 -10.67 0.92 -1.17
C LYS A 72 -9.37 1.33 -1.88
N ILE A 73 -9.00 2.60 -1.81
CA ILE A 73 -7.80 3.16 -2.45
C ILE A 73 -6.95 3.83 -1.38
N GLU A 74 -5.77 3.28 -1.13
CA GLU A 74 -4.92 3.68 -0.01
C GLU A 74 -3.43 3.61 -0.35
N ILE A 75 -2.65 4.40 0.37
CA ILE A 75 -1.22 4.16 0.57
C ILE A 75 -1.08 3.36 1.85
N ALA A 76 -0.33 2.27 1.84
CA ALA A 76 -0.02 1.52 3.05
C ALA A 76 1.48 1.46 3.29
N LEU A 77 1.87 1.65 4.55
CA LEU A 77 3.21 1.43 5.05
C LEU A 77 3.23 0.14 5.86
N ARG A 78 4.29 -0.65 5.68
CA ARG A 78 4.57 -1.82 6.51
C ARG A 78 6.04 -1.79 6.92
N PHE A 79 6.28 -1.90 8.21
CA PHE A 79 7.61 -2.02 8.77
C PHE A 79 7.79 -3.38 9.41
N SER A 80 8.91 -4.04 9.10
CA SER A 80 9.38 -5.28 9.73
C SER A 80 10.90 -5.27 9.76
N LEU A 81 11.50 -6.42 10.03
CA LEU A 81 12.95 -6.58 10.03
C LEU A 81 13.57 -6.48 8.63
N ASP A 82 12.76 -6.68 7.58
CA ASP A 82 13.13 -6.44 6.19
C ASP A 82 13.10 -4.93 5.85
N GLY A 83 12.73 -4.08 6.80
CA GLY A 83 12.66 -2.63 6.65
C GLY A 83 11.28 -2.10 6.31
N LEU A 84 11.24 -0.81 5.99
CA LEU A 84 10.03 -0.10 5.61
C LEU A 84 9.67 -0.45 4.17
N HIS A 85 8.39 -0.72 3.96
CA HIS A 85 7.78 -0.97 2.66
C HIS A 85 6.62 -0.01 2.48
N ILE A 86 6.43 0.43 1.25
CA ILE A 86 5.28 1.23 0.84
C ILE A 86 4.55 0.54 -0.30
N GLN A 87 3.24 0.66 -0.30
CA GLN A 87 2.40 0.25 -1.41
C GLN A 87 1.29 1.27 -1.66
N GLY A 88 0.98 1.52 -2.93
CA GLY A 88 -0.28 2.13 -3.34
C GLY A 88 -1.21 1.03 -3.83
N ALA A 89 -2.43 0.97 -3.31
CA ALA A 89 -3.33 -0.15 -3.56
C ALA A 89 -4.75 0.31 -3.86
N TRP A 90 -5.36 -0.28 -4.88
CA TRP A 90 -6.79 -0.53 -4.95
C TRP A 90 -7.04 -2.00 -4.69
N TRP A 91 -7.58 -2.35 -3.52
CA TRP A 91 -7.66 -3.72 -3.00
C TRP A 91 -9.04 -3.96 -2.33
N TYR A 92 -9.56 -5.20 -2.29
CA TYR A 92 -10.91 -5.56 -1.77
C TYR A 92 -12.01 -4.70 -2.41
N PRO A 93 -12.14 -4.72 -3.75
CA PRO A 93 -13.10 -3.88 -4.44
C PRO A 93 -14.53 -4.13 -3.95
N ASP A 94 -15.30 -3.06 -3.77
CA ASP A 94 -16.73 -3.15 -3.54
C ASP A 94 -17.44 -3.70 -4.79
N PRO A 95 -18.65 -4.27 -4.65
CA PRO A 95 -19.46 -4.69 -5.79
C PRO A 95 -19.56 -3.58 -6.86
N GLY A 96 -19.30 -3.95 -8.12
CA GLY A 96 -19.33 -3.04 -9.27
C GLY A 96 -18.04 -2.26 -9.56
N GLN A 97 -17.12 -2.09 -8.59
CA GLN A 97 -15.86 -1.37 -8.83
C GLN A 97 -15.00 -2.05 -9.90
N VAL A 98 -14.95 -3.38 -9.92
CA VAL A 98 -14.20 -4.13 -10.94
C VAL A 98 -14.75 -3.88 -12.34
N ASP A 99 -16.07 -3.76 -12.50
CA ASP A 99 -16.67 -3.49 -13.81
C ASP A 99 -16.42 -2.05 -14.26
N MET A 100 -16.46 -1.09 -13.33
CA MET A 100 -16.09 0.30 -13.61
C MET A 100 -14.62 0.42 -14.04
N PHE A 101 -13.72 -0.24 -13.31
CA PHE A 101 -12.31 -0.32 -13.66
C PHE A 101 -12.13 -0.85 -15.09
N ARG A 102 -12.76 -1.99 -15.43
CA ARG A 102 -12.64 -2.58 -16.77
C ARG A 102 -13.21 -1.69 -17.86
N LYS A 103 -14.35 -1.03 -17.62
CA LYS A 103 -14.92 -0.05 -18.57
C LYS A 103 -13.95 1.10 -18.84
N ALA A 104 -13.32 1.65 -17.80
CA ALA A 104 -12.32 2.70 -17.92
C ALA A 104 -11.07 2.22 -18.67
N VAL A 105 -10.59 1.00 -18.40
CA VAL A 105 -9.45 0.38 -19.09
C VAL A 105 -9.74 0.10 -20.56
N ALA A 106 -10.97 -0.28 -20.91
CA ALA A 106 -11.34 -0.51 -22.31
C ALA A 106 -11.51 0.79 -23.10
N GLY A 107 -11.92 1.87 -22.44
CA GLY A 107 -12.05 3.21 -23.03
C GLY A 107 -10.71 3.95 -23.21
N GLU A 108 -10.77 5.28 -23.31
CA GLU A 108 -9.60 6.14 -23.49
C GLU A 108 -8.67 6.13 -22.26
N GLY A 109 -9.24 6.09 -21.05
CA GLY A 109 -8.50 6.09 -19.78
C GLY A 109 -7.53 4.90 -19.63
N GLY A 110 -7.75 3.80 -20.35
CA GLY A 110 -6.83 2.67 -20.32
C GLY A 110 -5.47 2.93 -20.96
N ARG A 111 -5.37 3.87 -21.91
CA ARG A 111 -4.06 4.27 -22.47
C ARG A 111 -3.26 5.04 -21.42
N GLU A 112 -3.92 5.96 -20.71
CA GLU A 112 -3.35 6.71 -19.59
C GLU A 112 -2.88 5.74 -18.49
N LEU A 113 -3.73 4.80 -18.06
CA LEU A 113 -3.35 3.82 -17.03
C LEU A 113 -2.14 2.97 -17.45
N ALA A 114 -2.09 2.51 -18.70
CA ALA A 114 -0.96 1.72 -19.18
C ALA A 114 0.36 2.51 -19.09
N ALA A 115 0.34 3.79 -19.45
CA ALA A 115 1.51 4.67 -19.32
C ALA A 115 1.89 4.92 -17.85
N ILE A 116 0.90 5.13 -16.96
CA ILE A 116 1.13 5.30 -15.53
C ILE A 116 1.77 4.05 -14.92
N VAL A 117 1.22 2.87 -15.20
CA VAL A 117 1.73 1.58 -14.69
C VAL A 117 3.16 1.35 -15.15
N GLU A 118 3.47 1.66 -16.40
CA GLU A 118 4.85 1.56 -16.92
C GLU A 118 5.80 2.56 -16.25
N GLY A 119 5.35 3.79 -16.01
CA GLY A 119 6.12 4.79 -15.27
C GLY A 119 6.43 4.35 -13.83
N VAL A 120 5.45 3.78 -13.14
CA VAL A 120 5.60 3.23 -11.79
C VAL A 120 6.55 2.03 -11.77
N ARG A 121 6.48 1.12 -12.76
CA ARG A 121 7.43 0.01 -12.91
C ARG A 121 8.87 0.49 -13.09
N LYS A 122 9.10 1.49 -13.94
CA LYS A 122 10.43 2.10 -14.16
C LYS A 122 11.04 2.70 -12.90
N LYS A 123 10.20 3.10 -11.93
CA LYS A 123 10.61 3.59 -10.61
C LYS A 123 10.87 2.46 -9.60
N GLY A 124 10.85 1.20 -10.04
CA GLY A 124 11.19 0.02 -9.24
C GLY A 124 10.03 -0.56 -8.44
N TYR A 125 8.78 -0.18 -8.74
CA TYR A 125 7.61 -0.77 -8.10
C TYR A 125 7.19 -2.06 -8.78
N GLU A 126 6.91 -3.08 -7.98
CA GLU A 126 6.26 -4.29 -8.43
C GLU A 126 4.76 -4.05 -8.58
N ILE A 127 4.22 -4.43 -9.74
CA ILE A 127 2.78 -4.36 -10.02
C ILE A 127 2.15 -5.73 -9.77
N SER A 128 1.24 -5.78 -8.82
CA SER A 128 0.58 -7.02 -8.38
C SER A 128 -0.90 -6.79 -8.09
N GLY A 129 -1.54 -7.78 -7.46
CA GLY A 129 -2.96 -7.79 -7.13
C GLY A 129 -3.61 -9.12 -7.47
N ASP A 130 -4.93 -9.14 -7.38
CA ASP A 130 -5.75 -10.26 -7.80
C ASP A 130 -5.93 -10.18 -9.32
N VAL A 131 -5.27 -11.09 -10.04
CA VAL A 131 -5.25 -11.13 -11.50
C VAL A 131 -5.92 -12.41 -12.00
N MET A 132 -6.90 -12.26 -12.88
CA MET A 132 -7.56 -13.38 -13.52
C MET A 132 -6.60 -14.13 -14.47
N LYS A 133 -6.70 -15.47 -14.50
CA LYS A 133 -5.94 -16.30 -15.45
C LYS A 133 -6.35 -16.08 -16.91
N ARG A 134 -7.64 -15.81 -17.14
CA ARG A 134 -8.23 -15.61 -18.47
C ARG A 134 -8.80 -14.20 -18.59
N PRO A 135 -8.88 -13.65 -19.82
CA PRO A 135 -9.56 -12.37 -20.04
C PRO A 135 -11.00 -12.38 -19.52
N PRO A 136 -11.50 -11.25 -18.98
CA PRO A 136 -12.89 -11.15 -18.57
C PRO A 136 -13.84 -11.32 -19.75
N ARG A 137 -15.04 -11.88 -19.51
CA ARG A 137 -16.11 -11.94 -20.52
C ARG A 137 -16.48 -10.53 -20.99
N GLY A 138 -16.85 -10.42 -22.27
CA GLY A 138 -17.27 -9.16 -22.89
C GLY A 138 -16.13 -8.31 -23.46
N TYR A 139 -14.89 -8.78 -23.38
CA TYR A 139 -13.72 -8.11 -23.98
C TYR A 139 -13.00 -9.05 -24.96
N PRO A 140 -12.52 -8.56 -26.11
CA PRO A 140 -11.71 -9.35 -27.04
C PRO A 140 -10.47 -9.92 -26.34
N VAL A 141 -10.09 -11.16 -26.68
CA VAL A 141 -8.91 -11.82 -26.11
C VAL A 141 -7.63 -11.06 -26.48
N ASP A 142 -7.60 -10.49 -27.67
CA ASP A 142 -6.52 -9.70 -28.28
C ASP A 142 -6.63 -8.20 -27.97
N HIS A 143 -7.44 -7.80 -26.98
CA HIS A 143 -7.53 -6.39 -26.59
C HIS A 143 -6.13 -5.87 -26.18
N PRO A 144 -5.70 -4.68 -26.64
CA PRO A 144 -4.34 -4.16 -26.40
C PRO A 144 -3.99 -3.95 -24.91
N ARG A 145 -5.01 -4.00 -24.04
CA ARG A 145 -4.88 -3.84 -22.58
C ARG A 145 -5.42 -5.05 -21.82
N THR A 146 -5.41 -6.25 -22.43
CA THR A 146 -5.87 -7.49 -21.79
C THR A 146 -5.22 -7.73 -20.44
N ASP A 147 -3.94 -7.39 -20.27
CA ASP A 147 -3.25 -7.54 -18.99
C ASP A 147 -3.91 -6.72 -17.89
N LEU A 148 -4.19 -5.44 -18.14
CA LEU A 148 -4.89 -4.57 -17.18
C LEU A 148 -6.32 -5.05 -16.93
N LEU A 149 -7.05 -5.48 -17.96
CA LEU A 149 -8.44 -5.96 -17.82
C LEU A 149 -8.59 -7.18 -16.91
N ARG A 150 -7.52 -7.98 -16.75
CA ARG A 150 -7.51 -9.16 -15.88
C ARG A 150 -7.41 -8.79 -14.39
N HIS A 151 -6.99 -7.58 -14.04
CA HIS A 151 -6.92 -7.14 -12.65
C HIS A 151 -8.33 -6.99 -12.04
N ARG A 152 -8.47 -7.52 -10.82
CA ARG A 152 -9.58 -7.27 -9.87
C ARG A 152 -9.13 -6.40 -8.70
N SER A 153 -7.83 -6.32 -8.47
CA SER A 153 -7.16 -5.30 -7.67
C SER A 153 -5.85 -4.92 -8.36
N LEU A 154 -5.35 -3.72 -8.07
CA LEU A 154 -4.11 -3.20 -8.64
C LEU A 154 -3.28 -2.60 -7.51
N ILE A 155 -2.09 -3.14 -7.33
CA ILE A 155 -1.17 -2.79 -6.26
C ILE A 155 0.18 -2.46 -6.90
N ALA A 156 0.79 -1.36 -6.45
CA ALA A 156 2.17 -1.01 -6.77
C ALA A 156 2.95 -0.92 -5.46
N ALA A 157 3.96 -1.77 -5.27
CA ALA A 157 4.70 -1.86 -4.02
C ALA A 157 6.22 -1.86 -4.23
N ARG A 158 6.97 -1.29 -3.28
CA ARG A 158 8.43 -1.43 -3.22
C ARG A 158 8.95 -1.40 -1.78
N PRO A 159 10.09 -2.04 -1.49
CA PRO A 159 10.84 -1.76 -0.27
C PRO A 159 11.41 -0.33 -0.34
N LEU A 160 11.39 0.36 0.79
CA LEU A 160 12.18 1.58 1.03
C LEU A 160 13.48 1.25 1.77
N GLY A 161 13.53 0.11 2.48
CA GLY A 161 14.72 -0.40 3.17
C GLY A 161 14.74 -0.12 4.67
N CYS A 162 15.86 -0.44 5.32
CA CYS A 162 16.08 -0.34 6.77
C CYS A 162 17.33 0.46 7.15
N GLU A 163 17.71 1.44 6.32
CA GLU A 163 18.96 2.18 6.52
C GLU A 163 18.85 3.21 7.66
N GLN A 164 19.98 3.85 8.00
CA GLN A 164 20.10 4.73 9.19
C GLN A 164 19.11 5.93 9.19
N TRP A 165 18.63 6.33 8.02
CA TRP A 165 17.66 7.43 7.87
C TRP A 165 16.29 7.13 8.49
N LEU A 166 15.94 5.86 8.74
CA LEU A 166 14.61 5.47 9.21
C LEU A 166 14.23 6.10 10.57
N HIS A 167 15.23 6.48 11.37
CA HIS A 167 15.04 7.14 12.66
C HIS A 167 15.32 8.65 12.61
N THR A 168 15.27 9.24 11.42
CA THR A 168 15.56 10.66 11.19
C THR A 168 14.41 11.32 10.41
N PRO A 169 14.35 12.66 10.34
CA PRO A 169 13.35 13.36 9.52
C PRO A 169 13.33 12.97 8.04
N GLU A 170 14.45 12.45 7.50
CA GLU A 170 14.52 11.95 6.11
C GLU A 170 13.50 10.84 5.82
N ALA A 171 13.03 10.11 6.85
CA ALA A 171 11.96 9.13 6.68
C ALA A 171 10.67 9.73 6.11
N VAL A 172 10.33 10.97 6.51
CA VAL A 172 9.16 11.71 6.00
C VAL A 172 9.37 11.98 4.51
N ASP A 173 10.52 12.54 4.13
CA ASP A 173 10.85 12.85 2.73
C ASP A 173 10.79 11.63 1.83
N ARG A 174 11.30 10.47 2.28
CA ARG A 174 11.25 9.22 1.50
C ARG A 174 9.84 8.69 1.34
N VAL A 175 9.00 8.78 2.37
CA VAL A 175 7.59 8.39 2.28
C VAL A 175 6.85 9.33 1.32
N LEU A 176 7.08 10.64 1.39
CA LEU A 176 6.46 11.63 0.50
C LEU A 176 6.91 11.46 -0.95
N ALA A 177 8.20 11.23 -1.20
CA ALA A 177 8.70 10.95 -2.54
C ALA A 177 8.06 9.68 -3.13
N ALA A 178 7.93 8.63 -2.31
CA ALA A 178 7.28 7.40 -2.73
C ALA A 178 5.75 7.54 -2.89
N ALA A 179 5.10 8.41 -2.11
CA ALA A 179 3.69 8.77 -2.29
C ALA A 179 3.48 9.55 -3.59
N ALA A 180 4.37 10.49 -3.91
CA ALA A 180 4.37 11.23 -5.18
C ALA A 180 4.58 10.30 -6.40
N ASP A 181 5.43 9.28 -6.26
CA ASP A 181 5.61 8.26 -7.29
C ASP A 181 4.32 7.49 -7.61
N LEU A 182 3.47 7.28 -6.60
CA LEU A 182 2.20 6.53 -6.69
C LEU A 182 0.98 7.42 -7.02
N ASP A 183 1.11 8.74 -6.91
CA ASP A 183 -0.01 9.68 -6.97
C ASP A 183 -0.84 9.54 -8.25
N ALA A 184 -0.19 9.52 -9.41
CA ALA A 184 -0.89 9.38 -10.69
C ALA A 184 -1.72 8.09 -10.78
N LEU A 185 -1.19 6.97 -10.26
CA LEU A 185 -1.90 5.69 -10.23
C LEU A 185 -3.11 5.74 -9.31
N LEU A 186 -2.92 6.23 -8.09
CA LEU A 186 -3.97 6.28 -7.08
C LEU A 186 -5.07 7.28 -7.47
N MET A 187 -4.72 8.43 -8.03
CA MET A 187 -5.68 9.43 -8.49
C MET A 187 -6.44 8.97 -9.74
N TRP A 188 -5.81 8.21 -10.63
CA TRP A 188 -6.52 7.55 -11.72
C TRP A 188 -7.57 6.57 -11.17
N LEU A 189 -7.21 5.76 -10.18
CA LEU A 189 -8.15 4.83 -9.53
C LEU A 189 -9.29 5.58 -8.82
N VAL A 190 -9.00 6.67 -8.10
CA VAL A 190 -10.02 7.50 -7.44
C VAL A 190 -10.98 8.11 -8.46
N ARG A 191 -10.48 8.52 -9.62
CA ARG A 191 -11.29 9.11 -10.71
C ARG A 191 -12.17 8.08 -11.40
N HIS A 192 -11.70 6.85 -11.62
CA HIS A 192 -12.36 5.89 -12.50
C HIS A 192 -13.07 4.74 -11.76
N VAL A 193 -12.71 4.47 -10.51
CA VAL A 193 -13.22 3.35 -9.70
C VAL A 193 -14.05 3.89 -8.53
N LYS A 194 -15.04 4.71 -8.87
CA LYS A 194 -15.94 5.34 -7.91
C LYS A 194 -16.94 4.33 -7.35
N ARG A 195 -17.64 4.73 -6.28
CA ARG A 195 -18.74 3.95 -5.70
C ARG A 195 -19.79 3.63 -6.77
N ALA A 196 -20.24 2.38 -6.84
CA ALA A 196 -21.55 2.07 -7.43
C ALA A 196 -22.63 2.58 -6.46
N ALA A 197 -23.57 3.39 -6.97
CA ALA A 197 -24.63 4.02 -6.19
C ALA A 197 -25.32 3.01 -5.26
#